data_AF-A0A137QXN2-F1
#
_entry.id   AF-A0A137QXN2-F1
#
_cell.length_a   1.000
_cell.length_b   1.000
_cell.length_c   1.000
_cell.angle_alpha   90.00
_cell.angle_beta   90.00
_cell.angle_gamma   90.00
#
_symmetry.space_group_name_H-M   'P 1'
#
loop_
_entity.id
_entity.type
_entity.pdbx_description
1 polymer ?
#
loop_
_entity_poly.entity_id
_entity_poly.type
_entity_poly.pdbx_seq_one_letter_code
_entity_poly.pdbx_strand_id
1 'polypeptide(L)' 'FHVSLLRPFHESDDTLFPDRTRPEPYNFGLDDEHEWFIDEIIGHHHLDDGQLEFKVRWSLSDTTWEPAGNCADLSALD' A
#
# COMPACT_ATOMS: atom_id res chain seq x y z
N PHE A 1 -38.98 -16.86 8.76
CA PHE A 1 -38.30 -17.61 7.69
C PHE A 1 -39.07 -17.38 6.39
N HIS A 2 -38.47 -16.77 5.37
CA HIS A 2 -39.15 -16.44 4.10
C HIS A 2 -38.59 -17.35 2.99
N VAL A 3 -39.21 -18.52 2.86
CA VAL A 3 -38.84 -19.57 1.90
C VAL A 3 -38.91 -19.06 0.45
N SER A 4 -39.75 -18.05 0.18
CA SER A 4 -39.94 -17.45 -1.14
C SER A 4 -38.73 -16.70 -1.70
N LEU A 5 -37.71 -16.43 -0.88
CA LEU A 5 -36.47 -15.77 -1.32
C LEU A 5 -35.35 -16.76 -1.65
N LEU A 6 -35.56 -18.05 -1.38
CA LEU A 6 -34.58 -19.09 -1.67
C LEU A 6 -34.57 -19.39 -3.17
N ARG A 7 -33.38 -19.37 -3.77
CA ARG A 7 -33.18 -19.85 -5.13
C ARG A 7 -32.90 -21.36 -5.12
N PRO A 8 -33.42 -22.12 -6.09
CA PRO A 8 -33.03 -23.52 -6.26
C PRO A 8 -31.52 -23.64 -6.40
N PHE A 9 -30.95 -24.65 -5.72
CA PHE A 9 -29.54 -24.98 -5.89
C PHE A 9 -29.30 -25.50 -7.32
N HIS A 10 -28.27 -24.96 -7.97
CA HIS A 10 -27.78 -25.44 -9.26
C HIS A 10 -26.32 -25.85 -9.08
N GLU A 11 -25.98 -27.05 -9.51
CA GLU A 11 -24.62 -27.56 -9.44
C GLU A 11 -23.68 -26.73 -10.35
N SER A 12 -22.43 -26.55 -9.93
CA SER A 12 -21.44 -25.85 -10.75
C SER A 12 -21.02 -26.76 -11.90
N ASP A 13 -20.82 -26.20 -13.09
CA ASP A 13 -20.31 -26.98 -14.23
C ASP A 13 -18.79 -27.15 -14.09
N ASP A 14 -18.35 -28.35 -13.70
CA ASP A 14 -16.94 -28.67 -13.50
C ASP A 14 -16.12 -28.68 -14.82
N THR A 15 -16.78 -28.71 -15.98
CA THR A 15 -16.09 -28.57 -17.27
C THR A 15 -15.76 -27.11 -17.58
N LEU A 16 -16.60 -26.17 -17.13
CA LEU A 16 -16.39 -24.73 -17.28
C LEU A 16 -15.52 -24.15 -16.16
N PHE A 17 -15.51 -24.79 -14.99
CA PHE A 17 -14.74 -24.35 -13.82
C PHE A 17 -13.85 -25.47 -13.25
N PRO A 18 -12.94 -26.04 -14.05
CA PRO A 18 -12.00 -27.03 -13.57
C PRO A 18 -11.05 -26.39 -12.53
N ASP A 19 -10.70 -27.15 -11.50
CA ASP A 19 -9.81 -26.73 -10.41
C ASP A 19 -10.23 -25.42 -9.71
N ARG A 20 -11.22 -25.54 -8.81
CA ARG A 20 -11.57 -24.52 -7.81
C ARG A 20 -10.54 -24.44 -6.67
N THR A 21 -9.29 -24.78 -6.93
CA THR A 21 -8.20 -24.58 -5.99
C THR A 21 -7.96 -23.08 -5.87
N ARG A 22 -8.08 -22.56 -4.65
CA ARG A 22 -7.75 -21.16 -4.39
C ARG A 22 -6.29 -20.98 -4.81
N PRO A 23 -5.97 -20.14 -5.81
CA PRO A 23 -4.57 -19.88 -6.12
C PRO A 23 -3.88 -19.43 -4.84
N GLU A 24 -2.64 -19.87 -4.64
CA GLU A 24 -1.75 -19.37 -3.60
C GLU A 24 -1.92 -17.84 -3.53
N PRO A 25 -2.11 -17.26 -2.32
CA PRO A 25 -2.22 -15.82 -2.20
C PRO A 25 -1.03 -15.19 -2.93
N TYR A 26 -1.34 -14.26 -3.84
CA TYR A 26 -0.35 -13.59 -4.66
C TYR A 26 0.78 -13.08 -3.76
N ASN A 27 2.01 -13.56 -3.99
CA ASN A 27 3.15 -13.12 -3.21
C ASN A 27 3.50 -11.71 -3.68
N PHE A 28 3.10 -10.70 -2.90
CA PHE A 28 3.35 -9.30 -3.18
C PHE A 28 4.83 -8.93 -3.17
N GLY A 29 5.74 -9.88 -2.87
CA GLY A 29 7.19 -9.74 -2.99
C GLY A 29 7.64 -8.35 -2.65
N LEU A 30 7.80 -8.05 -1.35
CA LEU A 30 8.20 -6.72 -0.89
C LEU A 30 9.42 -6.26 -1.70
N ASP A 31 9.19 -5.44 -2.71
CA ASP A 31 10.26 -4.75 -3.40
C ASP A 31 10.94 -3.89 -2.34
N ASP A 32 12.26 -3.90 -2.20
CA ASP A 32 12.91 -3.07 -1.17
C ASP A 32 12.66 -1.56 -1.42
N GLU A 33 12.09 -1.22 -2.59
CA GLU A 33 11.70 0.12 -3.05
C GLU A 33 10.21 0.44 -2.80
N HIS A 34 9.67 0.10 -1.62
CA HIS A 34 8.30 0.50 -1.28
C HIS A 34 8.21 2.02 -1.10
N GLU A 35 7.54 2.70 -2.04
CA GLU A 35 7.12 4.09 -1.90
C GLU A 35 5.99 4.21 -0.86
N TRP A 36 6.12 5.14 0.09
CA TRP A 36 5.15 5.36 1.15
C TRP A 36 4.53 6.75 1.06
N PHE A 37 3.23 6.85 1.37
CA PHE A 37 2.54 8.12 1.47
C PHE A 37 2.97 8.90 2.72
N ILE A 38 3.41 10.13 2.50
CA ILE A 38 3.69 11.10 3.56
C ILE A 38 2.47 12.00 3.76
N ASP A 39 2.23 12.43 4.99
CA ASP A 39 1.22 13.44 5.28
C ASP A 39 1.79 14.84 5.06
N GLU A 40 2.96 15.12 5.66
CA GLU A 40 3.50 16.48 5.75
C GLU A 40 5.00 16.48 6.06
N ILE A 41 5.72 17.46 5.52
CA ILE A 41 7.08 17.80 5.97
C ILE A 41 6.97 18.81 7.10
N ILE A 42 7.37 18.40 8.31
CA ILE A 42 7.19 19.20 9.53
C ILE A 42 8.46 19.93 9.98
N GLY A 43 9.58 19.78 9.25
CA GLY A 43 10.83 20.46 9.56
C GLY A 43 11.96 20.13 8.60
N HIS A 44 13.06 20.87 8.72
CA HIS A 44 14.31 20.61 7.98
C HIS A 44 15.53 21.02 8.82
N HIS A 45 16.68 20.41 8.56
CA HIS A 45 17.97 20.87 9.11
C HIS A 45 19.13 20.52 8.16
N HIS A 46 20.24 21.21 8.33
CA HIS A 46 21.48 20.92 7.60
C HIS A 46 22.43 20.16 8.53
N LEU A 47 23.02 19.09 8.02
CA LEU A 47 24.13 18.38 8.65
C LEU A 47 25.44 19.16 8.46
N ASP A 48 26.44 18.85 9.29
CA ASP A 48 27.75 19.53 9.26
C ASP A 48 28.51 19.35 7.94
N ASP A 49 28.19 18.31 7.18
CA ASP A 49 28.74 18.03 5.85
C ASP A 49 28.00 18.74 4.71
N GLY A 50 26.98 19.54 5.04
CA GLY A 50 26.16 20.30 4.10
C GLY A 50 24.96 19.53 3.54
N GLN A 51 24.72 18.28 3.95
CA GLN A 51 23.53 17.53 3.56
C GLN A 51 22.26 18.12 4.20
N LEU A 52 21.18 18.17 3.44
CA LEU A 52 19.86 18.65 3.90
C LEU A 52 18.96 17.44 4.20
N GLU A 53 18.40 17.42 5.40
CA GLU A 53 17.41 16.43 5.81
C GLU A 53 16.07 17.10 6.13
N PHE A 54 14.99 16.40 5.81
CA PHE A 54 13.61 16.77 6.09
C PHE A 54 13.02 15.86 7.15
N LYS A 55 12.24 16.44 8.07
CA LYS A 55 11.46 15.69 9.03
C LYS A 55 10.10 15.37 8.41
N VAL A 56 9.88 14.11 8.09
CA VAL A 56 8.70 13.63 7.37
C VAL A 56 7.73 13.00 8.36
N ARG A 57 6.47 13.46 8.36
CA ARG A 57 5.36 12.79 9.06
C ARG A 57 4.71 11.81 8.10
N TRP A 58 4.70 10.53 8.46
CA TRP A 58 4.08 9.47 7.68
C TRP A 58 2.58 9.38 7.96
N SER A 59 1.82 8.81 7.01
CA SER A 59 0.37 8.58 7.15
C SER A 59 -0.01 7.73 8.37
N LEU A 60 0.93 6.93 8.88
CA LEU A 60 0.78 6.10 10.09
C LEU A 60 1.16 6.84 11.39
N SER A 61 1.35 8.17 11.33
CA SER A 61 1.76 9.04 12.44
C SER A 61 3.20 8.84 12.95
N ASP A 62 3.99 7.97 12.34
CA ASP A 62 5.43 7.90 12.59
C ASP A 62 6.15 9.12 11.99
N THR A 63 7.36 9.39 12.47
CA THR A 63 8.15 10.53 11.99
C THR A 63 9.63 10.18 11.89
N THR A 64 10.21 10.34 10.70
CA THR A 64 11.63 10.08 10.42
C THR A 64 12.31 11.30 9.81
N TRP A 65 13.65 11.27 9.80
CA TRP A 65 14.46 12.23 9.06
C TRP A 65 14.90 11.57 7.75
N GLU A 66 14.58 12.21 6.64
CA GLU A 66 14.86 11.71 5.30
C GLU A 66 15.77 12.70 4.54
N PRO A 67 16.76 12.22 3.78
CA PRO A 67 17.61 13.09 2.98
C PRO A 67 16.80 13.76 1.87
N ALA A 68 17.19 14.99 1.50
CA ALA A 68 16.50 15.75 0.47
C ALA A 68 16.33 15.02 -0.87
N GLY A 69 17.26 14.11 -1.21
CA GLY A 69 17.15 13.26 -2.40
C GLY A 69 15.96 12.31 -2.38
N ASN A 70 15.59 11.79 -1.20
CA ASN A 70 14.43 10.90 -1.04
C ASN A 70 13.10 11.67 -1.15
N CYS A 71 13.13 12.98 -0.84
CA CYS A 71 11.97 13.87 -0.95
C CYS A 71 11.85 14.57 -2.31
N ALA A 72 12.70 14.23 -3.29
CA ALA A 72 12.78 14.96 -4.56
C ALA A 72 11.56 14.73 -5.49
N ASP A 73 10.90 13.58 -5.37
CA ASP A 73 9.76 13.18 -6.24
C ASP A 73 8.40 13.25 -5.52
N LEU A 74 8.31 14.04 -4.44
CA LEU A 74 7.06 14.24 -3.72
C LEU A 74 6.08 15.05 -4.55
N SER A 75 4.90 14.48 -4.78
CA SER A 75 3.77 15.14 -5.43
C SER A 75 2.64 15.37 -4.42
N ALA A 76 2.06 16.58 -4.44
CA ALA A 76 0.87 16.86 -3.66
C ALA A 76 -0.34 16.16 -4.29
N LEU A 77 -1.10 15.42 -3.49
CA LEU A 77 -2.39 14.88 -3.90
C LEU A 77 -3.46 15.97 -3.73
N ASP A 78 -4.20 16.27 -4.80
CA ASP A 78 -5.32 17.23 -4.84
C ASP A 78 -6.65 16.60 -4.36
#